data_AF-A0A1W9L9Z7-F1
#
_entry.id   AF-A0A1W9L9Z7-F1
#
_cell.length_a   1.000
_cell.length_b   1.000
_cell.length_c   1.000
_cell.angle_alpha   90.00
_cell.angle_beta   90.00
_cell.angle_gamma   90.00
#
_symmetry.space_group_name_H-M   'P 1'
#
loop_
_entity.id
_entity.type
_entity.pdbx_description
1 polymer ?
#
loop_
_entity_poly.entity_id
_entity_poly.type
_entity_poly.pdbx_seq_one_letter_code
_entity_poly.pdbx_strand_id
1 'polypeptide(L)'
;MARITIQPLTLGVDTGYKTVGISVVSSKQERLSAEIRLSTDVSEKLTERRMYRRNRRNRLKLEIVKFKSLKSATIMNIVHHQLDKMLPTASTTFGYITKIMRTQLGLAKSHANDADVIAGGNDQQRLPPPQLWFKRKNNRSLQKRPLKGNKRSLRTQRYPMI
;
A
#
# COMPACT_ATOMS: atom_id res chain seq x y z
N MET A 1 37.88 -26.50 -5.44
CA MET A 1 36.64 -25.98 -6.07
C MET A 1 35.54 -25.99 -5.01
N ALA A 2 34.83 -24.89 -4.77
CA ALA A 2 33.73 -24.89 -3.80
C ALA A 2 32.48 -25.55 -4.41
N ARG A 3 31.92 -26.57 -3.75
CA ARG A 3 30.65 -27.19 -4.15
C ARG A 3 29.49 -26.25 -3.78
N ILE A 4 28.87 -25.64 -4.79
CA ILE A 4 27.62 -24.90 -4.64
C ILE A 4 26.52 -25.91 -4.29
N THR A 5 25.94 -25.81 -3.09
CA THR A 5 24.81 -26.64 -2.66
C THR A 5 23.57 -25.77 -2.52
N ILE A 6 22.50 -26.12 -3.23
CA ILE A 6 21.24 -25.39 -3.21
C ILE A 6 20.45 -25.86 -1.99
N GLN A 7 20.05 -24.93 -1.11
CA GLN A 7 19.27 -25.21 0.10
C GLN A 7 17.91 -24.50 0.00
N PRO A 8 16.78 -25.19 0.22
CA PRO A 8 15.48 -24.55 0.25
C PRO A 8 15.36 -23.63 1.46
N LEU A 9 14.77 -22.45 1.24
CA LEU A 9 14.61 -21.36 2.20
C LEU A 9 13.20 -20.78 2.06
N THR A 10 12.54 -20.51 3.18
CA THR A 10 11.20 -19.90 3.23
C THR A 10 11.31 -18.45 3.69
N LEU A 11 10.67 -17.53 2.96
CA LEU A 11 10.64 -16.09 3.24
C LEU A 11 9.30 -15.69 3.85
N GLY A 12 9.30 -15.09 5.04
CA GLY A 12 8.13 -14.45 5.67
C GLY A 12 8.36 -12.95 5.86
N VAL A 13 7.31 -12.14 5.71
CA VAL A 13 7.35 -10.68 5.96
C VAL A 13 6.01 -10.24 6.56
N ASP A 14 5.93 -9.35 7.56
CA ASP A 14 4.64 -8.95 8.21
C ASP A 14 4.28 -7.46 8.03
N THR A 15 2.98 -7.10 7.89
CA THR A 15 2.42 -5.76 7.55
C THR A 15 1.93 -4.85 8.70
N GLY A 16 2.52 -3.65 8.83
CA GLY A 16 2.23 -2.67 9.88
C GLY A 16 2.64 -1.22 9.56
N TYR A 17 2.31 -0.27 10.45
CA TYR A 17 2.39 1.18 10.16
C TYR A 17 3.77 1.85 10.40
N LYS A 18 4.68 1.21 11.16
CA LYS A 18 5.98 1.80 11.54
C LYS A 18 7.18 0.87 11.27
N THR A 19 6.97 -0.43 11.36
CA THR A 19 7.99 -1.50 11.37
C THR A 19 7.57 -2.60 10.37
N VAL A 20 8.53 -3.17 9.63
CA VAL A 20 8.39 -4.39 8.78
C VAL A 20 9.43 -5.34 9.32
N GLY A 21 9.03 -6.55 9.70
CA GLY A 21 9.95 -7.67 9.85
C GLY A 21 9.99 -8.49 8.57
N ILE A 22 11.19 -8.78 8.07
CA ILE A 22 11.49 -9.79 7.06
C ILE A 22 12.26 -10.93 7.76
N SER A 23 11.95 -12.18 7.46
CA SER A 23 12.67 -13.37 7.97
C SER A 23 12.84 -14.41 6.86
N VAL A 24 14.00 -15.09 6.85
CA VAL A 24 14.36 -16.16 5.92
C VAL A 24 14.82 -17.37 6.73
N VAL A 25 14.06 -18.46 6.66
CA VAL A 25 14.26 -19.66 7.48
C VAL A 25 14.68 -20.85 6.62
N SER A 26 15.66 -21.62 7.10
CA SER A 26 16.03 -22.94 6.58
C SER A 26 15.55 -24.02 7.55
N SER A 27 15.44 -25.27 7.09
CA SER A 27 14.88 -26.40 7.85
C SER A 27 15.61 -26.76 9.15
N LYS A 28 16.76 -26.14 9.46
CA LYS A 28 17.49 -26.30 10.73
C LYS A 28 17.64 -25.02 11.56
N GLN A 29 17.56 -23.83 10.94
CA GLN A 29 17.71 -22.55 11.63
C GLN A 29 17.29 -21.36 10.73
N GLU A 30 16.95 -20.24 11.36
CA GLU A 30 16.84 -18.94 10.69
C GLU A 30 18.19 -18.53 10.08
N ARG A 31 18.17 -17.93 8.89
CA ARG A 31 19.37 -17.53 8.14
C ARG A 31 19.53 -16.02 8.02
N LEU A 32 18.42 -15.28 7.99
CA LEU A 32 18.43 -13.84 7.90
C LEU A 32 17.14 -13.29 8.48
N SER A 33 17.24 -12.31 9.38
CA SER A 33 16.14 -11.44 9.78
C SER A 33 16.51 -9.99 9.49
N ALA A 34 15.51 -9.18 9.12
CA ALA A 34 15.69 -7.77 8.87
C ALA A 34 14.43 -7.00 9.30
N GLU A 35 14.53 -6.22 10.38
CA GLU A 35 13.58 -5.14 10.65
C GLU A 35 14.01 -3.89 9.89
N ILE A 36 13.05 -3.20 9.27
CA ILE A 36 13.27 -1.91 8.61
C ILE A 36 12.26 -0.89 9.23
N ARG A 37 12.27 0.40 8.88
CA ARG A 37 11.33 1.41 9.46
C ARG A 37 10.61 2.33 8.44
N LEU A 38 9.32 2.63 8.67
CA LEU A 38 8.45 3.46 7.81
C LEU A 38 8.69 4.92 8.15
N SER A 39 8.64 5.77 7.12
CA SER A 39 8.58 7.22 7.30
C SER A 39 7.22 7.59 7.93
N THR A 40 7.19 7.80 9.25
CA THR A 40 5.98 8.15 10.02
C THR A 40 5.54 9.60 9.81
N ASP A 41 6.51 10.50 9.60
CA ASP A 41 6.38 11.93 9.26
C ASP A 41 5.55 12.25 7.99
N VAL A 42 5.09 11.21 7.29
CA VAL A 42 4.35 11.27 6.05
C VAL A 42 3.00 11.95 6.19
N SER A 43 2.29 11.68 7.29
CA SER A 43 0.96 12.25 7.55
C SER A 43 1.06 13.77 7.74
N GLU A 44 1.98 14.20 8.59
CA GLU A 44 2.25 15.62 8.89
C GLU A 44 2.67 16.39 7.62
N LYS A 45 3.61 15.86 6.84
CA LYS A 45 4.05 16.47 5.56
C LYS A 45 2.91 16.56 4.53
N LEU A 46 1.93 15.66 4.56
CA LEU A 46 0.73 15.75 3.72
C LEU A 46 -0.26 16.80 4.24
N THR A 47 -0.42 16.93 5.56
CA THR A 47 -1.24 17.97 6.21
C THR A 47 -0.69 19.36 5.96
N GLU A 48 0.62 19.58 6.15
CA GLU A 48 1.33 20.83 5.81
C GLU A 48 1.10 21.20 4.33
N ARG A 49 1.28 20.23 3.41
CA ARG A 49 1.03 20.42 1.97
C ARG A 49 -0.45 20.76 1.67
N ARG A 50 -1.40 20.15 2.39
CA ARG A 50 -2.84 20.42 2.27
C ARG A 50 -3.16 21.85 2.69
N MET A 51 -2.62 22.31 3.83
CA MET A 51 -2.79 23.67 4.33
C MET A 51 -2.26 24.72 3.34
N TYR A 52 -1.01 24.57 2.87
CA TYR A 52 -0.46 25.51 1.88
C TYR A 52 -1.23 25.51 0.54
N ARG A 53 -1.79 24.37 0.11
CA ARG A 53 -2.69 24.32 -1.06
C ARG A 53 -4.00 25.07 -0.81
N ARG A 54 -4.64 24.88 0.35
CA ARG A 54 -5.86 25.59 0.74
C ARG A 54 -5.62 27.10 0.78
N ASN A 55 -4.55 27.54 1.42
CA ASN A 55 -4.23 28.97 1.55
C ASN A 55 -3.86 29.63 0.21
N ARG A 56 -3.35 28.89 -0.77
CA ARG A 56 -3.19 29.41 -2.16
C ARG A 56 -4.52 29.48 -2.91
N ARG A 57 -5.38 28.47 -2.78
CA ARG A 57 -6.72 28.45 -3.41
C ARG A 57 -7.62 29.53 -2.83
N ASN A 58 -7.65 29.73 -1.50
CA ASN A 58 -8.42 30.78 -0.86
C ASN A 58 -8.00 32.21 -1.27
N ARG A 59 -6.77 32.39 -1.78
CA ARG A 59 -6.29 33.66 -2.32
C ARG A 59 -6.63 33.87 -3.81
N LEU A 60 -7.09 32.83 -4.49
CA LEU A 60 -7.56 32.87 -5.88
C LEU A 60 -9.08 32.83 -5.85
N LYS A 61 -9.75 33.96 -6.10
CA LYS A 61 -11.20 33.98 -6.36
C LYS A 61 -11.44 33.21 -7.67
N LEU A 62 -11.71 31.91 -7.56
CA LEU A 62 -12.05 31.01 -8.65
C LEU A 62 -13.34 30.30 -8.27
N GLU A 63 -14.34 30.35 -9.14
CA GLU A 63 -15.59 29.61 -9.02
C GLU A 63 -15.37 28.13 -9.33
N ILE A 64 -14.65 27.45 -8.45
CA ILE A 64 -14.30 26.04 -8.63
C ILE A 64 -15.55 25.19 -8.36
N VAL A 65 -16.21 24.77 -9.45
CA VAL A 65 -17.27 23.74 -9.43
C VAL A 65 -16.75 22.50 -8.69
N LYS A 66 -17.40 22.15 -7.58
CA LYS A 66 -17.03 20.99 -6.75
C LYS A 66 -17.76 19.75 -7.24
N PHE A 67 -17.10 18.93 -8.04
CA PHE A 67 -17.60 17.59 -8.37
C PHE A 67 -17.67 16.72 -7.11
N LYS A 68 -18.78 16.00 -6.93
CA LYS A 68 -18.95 15.02 -5.83
C LYS A 68 -18.02 13.82 -6.08
N SER A 69 -17.38 13.32 -5.03
CA SER A 69 -16.61 12.07 -5.11
C SER A 69 -17.55 10.89 -5.38
N LEU A 70 -17.10 9.96 -6.24
CA LEU A 70 -17.83 8.71 -6.51
C LEU A 70 -17.97 7.88 -5.22
N LYS A 71 -19.10 7.17 -5.07
CA LYS A 71 -19.32 6.24 -3.97
C LYS A 71 -18.41 5.02 -4.14
N SER A 72 -18.05 4.35 -3.03
CA SER A 72 -17.22 3.13 -3.05
C SER A 72 -17.77 2.05 -4.01
N ALA A 73 -19.08 1.82 -3.99
CA ALA A 73 -19.75 0.89 -4.92
C ALA A 73 -19.55 1.27 -6.40
N THR A 74 -19.55 2.56 -6.75
CA THR A 74 -19.30 3.02 -8.13
C THR A 74 -17.87 2.73 -8.56
N ILE A 75 -16.89 2.87 -7.66
CA ILE A 75 -15.48 2.53 -7.93
C ILE A 75 -15.33 1.02 -8.12
N MET A 76 -15.97 0.21 -7.28
CA MET A 76 -16.02 -1.25 -7.43
C MET A 76 -16.59 -1.67 -8.80
N ASN A 77 -17.72 -1.09 -9.21
CA ASN A 77 -18.33 -1.42 -10.51
C ASN A 77 -17.44 -1.01 -11.70
N ILE A 78 -16.73 0.12 -11.62
CA ILE A 78 -15.76 0.54 -12.66
C ILE A 78 -14.61 -0.47 -12.74
N VAL A 79 -14.06 -0.89 -11.60
CA VAL A 79 -12.97 -1.88 -11.55
C VAL A 79 -13.43 -3.24 -12.07
N HIS A 80 -14.60 -3.72 -11.64
CA HIS A 80 -15.18 -4.99 -12.10
C HIS A 80 -15.30 -5.02 -13.63
N HIS A 81 -15.98 -4.03 -14.21
CA HIS A 81 -16.19 -3.94 -15.65
C HIS A 81 -14.88 -3.70 -16.45
N GLN A 82 -13.83 -3.16 -15.82
CA GLN A 82 -12.49 -3.14 -16.44
C GLN A 82 -11.83 -4.51 -16.40
N LEU A 83 -11.96 -5.26 -15.30
CA LEU A 83 -11.42 -6.62 -15.17
C LEU A 83 -12.13 -7.60 -16.13
N ASP A 84 -13.45 -7.58 -16.24
CA ASP A 84 -14.22 -8.42 -17.18
C ASP A 84 -13.74 -8.23 -18.63
N LYS A 85 -13.40 -6.99 -19.00
CA LYS A 85 -12.86 -6.66 -20.33
C LYS A 85 -11.43 -7.11 -20.54
N MET A 86 -10.61 -7.15 -19.49
CA MET A 86 -9.21 -7.56 -19.58
C MET A 86 -9.04 -9.08 -19.44
N LEU A 87 -9.96 -9.76 -18.75
CA LEU A 87 -9.93 -11.18 -18.43
C LEU A 87 -11.30 -11.83 -18.73
N PRO A 88 -11.72 -11.92 -20.01
CA PRO A 88 -13.02 -12.50 -20.38
C PRO A 88 -13.18 -14.00 -20.07
N THR A 89 -12.10 -14.67 -19.66
CA THR A 89 -12.08 -16.07 -19.21
C THR A 89 -12.29 -16.24 -17.70
N ALA A 90 -12.32 -15.16 -16.92
CA ALA A 90 -12.48 -15.22 -15.47
C ALA A 90 -13.96 -15.30 -15.06
N SER A 91 -14.29 -16.15 -14.08
CA SER A 91 -15.63 -16.24 -13.51
C SER A 91 -15.82 -15.23 -12.37
N THR A 92 -16.92 -14.48 -12.42
CA THR A 92 -17.32 -13.58 -11.33
C THR A 92 -17.95 -14.36 -10.18
N THR A 93 -17.45 -14.20 -8.95
CA THR A 93 -18.02 -14.81 -7.75
C THR A 93 -18.69 -13.75 -6.87
N PHE A 94 -19.91 -14.03 -6.39
CA PHE A 94 -20.67 -13.12 -5.53
C PHE A 94 -20.20 -13.14 -4.07
N GLY A 95 -20.19 -11.98 -3.42
CA GLY A 95 -19.70 -11.81 -2.04
C GLY A 95 -20.49 -12.54 -0.94
N TYR A 96 -21.66 -13.13 -1.25
CA TYR A 96 -22.35 -14.01 -0.30
C TYR A 96 -21.76 -15.43 -0.31
N ILE A 97 -21.32 -15.91 -1.47
CA ILE A 97 -20.66 -17.21 -1.64
C ILE A 97 -19.32 -17.20 -0.88
N THR A 98 -18.54 -16.14 -1.07
CA THR A 98 -17.27 -15.95 -0.36
C THR A 98 -17.46 -15.82 1.14
N LYS A 99 -18.53 -15.15 1.61
CA LYS A 99 -18.89 -15.10 3.04
C LYS A 99 -19.17 -16.49 3.60
N ILE A 100 -19.93 -17.34 2.90
CA ILE A 100 -20.26 -18.70 3.35
C ILE A 100 -18.98 -19.54 3.46
N MET A 101 -18.19 -19.59 2.39
CA MET A 101 -16.93 -20.35 2.33
C MET A 101 -15.93 -19.87 3.39
N ARG A 102 -15.80 -18.55 3.59
CA ARG A 102 -14.97 -17.97 4.65
C ARG A 102 -15.43 -18.37 6.05
N THR A 103 -16.74 -18.46 6.29
CA THR A 103 -17.30 -18.91 7.57
C THR A 103 -17.08 -20.41 7.78
N GLN A 104 -17.19 -21.23 6.74
CA GLN A 104 -16.87 -22.67 6.80
C GLN A 104 -15.38 -22.92 7.12
N LEU A 105 -14.49 -22.11 6.55
CA LEU A 105 -13.04 -22.14 6.82
C LEU A 105 -12.63 -21.43 8.13
N GLY A 106 -13.58 -20.93 8.93
CA GLY A 106 -13.30 -20.25 10.21
C GLY A 106 -12.52 -18.93 10.10
N LEU A 107 -12.40 -18.34 8.91
CA LEU A 107 -11.52 -17.20 8.64
C LEU A 107 -12.13 -15.85 9.04
N ALA A 108 -11.31 -15.01 9.68
CA ALA A 108 -11.68 -13.64 10.00
C ALA A 108 -11.96 -12.79 8.75
N LYS A 109 -12.85 -11.79 8.85
CA LYS A 109 -13.16 -10.88 7.75
C LYS A 109 -11.96 -9.98 7.41
N SER A 110 -11.30 -10.24 6.30
CA SER A 110 -10.26 -9.38 5.72
C SER A 110 -10.34 -9.45 4.19
N HIS A 111 -9.90 -8.39 3.49
CA HIS A 111 -9.86 -8.42 2.02
C HIS A 111 -8.88 -9.46 1.46
N ALA A 112 -7.83 -9.81 2.21
CA ALA A 112 -6.92 -10.88 1.83
C ALA A 112 -7.60 -12.26 1.93
N ASN A 113 -8.34 -12.51 3.01
CA ASN A 113 -9.05 -13.77 3.23
C ASN A 113 -10.23 -13.92 2.26
N ASP A 114 -10.94 -12.83 1.95
CA ASP A 114 -12.02 -12.83 0.96
C ASP A 114 -11.49 -13.17 -0.45
N ALA A 115 -10.26 -12.73 -0.80
CA ALA A 115 -9.62 -13.04 -2.08
C ALA A 115 -9.04 -14.48 -2.14
N ASP A 116 -8.45 -14.93 -1.05
CA ASP A 116 -7.95 -16.30 -0.85
C ASP A 116 -9.07 -17.34 -1.00
N VAL A 117 -10.23 -17.07 -0.40
CA VAL A 117 -11.45 -17.88 -0.56
C VAL A 117 -11.96 -17.89 -2.01
N ILE A 118 -11.87 -16.77 -2.74
CA ILE A 118 -12.22 -16.73 -4.18
C ILE A 118 -11.24 -17.59 -5.00
N ALA A 119 -9.97 -17.65 -4.60
CA ALA A 119 -8.93 -18.46 -5.25
C ALA A 119 -9.00 -19.96 -4.92
N GLY A 120 -9.94 -20.40 -4.07
CA GLY A 120 -10.04 -21.80 -3.61
C GLY A 120 -9.04 -22.17 -2.52
N GLY A 121 -8.55 -21.20 -1.76
CA GLY A 121 -7.67 -21.43 -0.61
C GLY A 121 -8.39 -22.12 0.55
N ASN A 122 -7.97 -23.35 0.88
CA ASN A 122 -8.42 -24.11 2.05
C ASN A 122 -7.47 -23.88 3.25
N ASP A 123 -6.59 -24.84 3.55
CA ASP A 123 -5.72 -24.86 4.75
C ASP A 123 -4.22 -24.71 4.46
N GLN A 124 -3.84 -24.04 3.36
CA GLN A 124 -2.43 -23.87 3.01
C GLN A 124 -1.71 -22.94 4.01
N GLN A 125 -0.46 -23.27 4.37
CA GLN A 125 0.31 -22.53 5.36
C GLN A 125 0.57 -21.09 4.87
N ARG A 126 -0.15 -20.12 5.46
CA ARG A 126 -0.10 -18.71 5.06
C ARG A 126 1.28 -18.13 5.40
N LEU A 127 1.99 -17.61 4.40
CA LEU A 127 3.06 -16.66 4.66
C LEU A 127 2.44 -15.37 5.22
N PRO A 128 3.02 -14.77 6.27
CA PRO A 128 2.70 -13.39 6.58
C PRO A 128 3.05 -12.52 5.35
N PRO A 129 2.27 -11.46 5.05
CA PRO A 129 2.38 -10.71 3.80
C PRO A 129 3.53 -9.68 3.73
N PRO A 130 4.43 -9.80 2.73
CA PRO A 130 4.69 -8.86 1.65
C PRO A 130 4.68 -7.31 1.77
N GLN A 131 4.68 -6.66 2.94
CA GLN A 131 4.85 -5.19 2.93
C GLN A 131 6.29 -4.72 2.66
N LEU A 132 6.34 -3.49 2.19
CA LEU A 132 7.43 -2.89 1.47
C LEU A 132 7.42 -1.38 1.73
N TRP A 133 8.60 -0.79 1.84
CA TRP A 133 8.77 0.63 2.16
C TRP A 133 8.91 1.48 0.92
N PHE A 134 7.87 2.24 0.58
CA PHE A 134 8.01 3.28 -0.45
C PHE A 134 8.64 4.56 0.13
N LYS A 135 9.95 4.52 0.46
CA LYS A 135 10.77 5.70 0.81
C LYS A 135 10.90 6.58 -0.44
N ARG A 136 10.43 7.84 -0.39
CA ARG A 136 10.30 8.70 -1.58
C ARG A 136 11.49 9.65 -1.72
N LYS A 137 12.08 9.70 -2.92
CA LYS A 137 13.26 10.53 -3.28
C LYS A 137 13.14 12.03 -2.96
N ASN A 138 11.91 12.58 -2.98
CA ASN A 138 11.62 14.00 -2.79
C ASN A 138 10.65 14.24 -1.62
N ASN A 139 10.85 15.33 -0.86
CA ASN A 139 9.94 15.74 0.21
C ASN A 139 8.56 16.19 -0.35
N ARG A 140 7.49 15.96 0.40
CA ARG A 140 6.10 16.26 0.00
C ARG A 140 5.74 17.74 0.21
N SER A 141 6.42 18.43 1.14
CA SER A 141 6.16 19.84 1.47
C SER A 141 7.07 20.84 0.74
N LEU A 142 7.66 20.47 -0.42
CA LEU A 142 8.46 21.31 -1.34
C LEU A 142 7.69 22.46 -2.03
N GLN A 143 6.66 22.98 -1.36
CA GLN A 143 5.95 24.18 -1.75
C GLN A 143 5.58 25.02 -0.52
N LYS A 144 6.48 25.03 0.47
CA LYS A 144 6.55 26.13 1.46
C LYS A 144 6.69 27.43 0.66
N ARG A 145 5.97 28.48 1.10
CA ARG A 145 6.07 29.80 0.46
C ARG A 145 7.53 30.30 0.48
N PRO A 146 7.91 31.25 -0.37
CA PRO A 146 9.01 32.12 0.00
C PRO A 146 8.75 32.74 1.38
N LEU A 147 9.78 32.71 2.22
CA LEU A 147 9.93 33.69 3.28
C LEU A 147 9.83 35.09 2.65
N LYS A 148 9.10 36.00 3.34
CA LYS A 148 8.86 37.42 3.03
C LYS A 148 9.69 37.99 1.86
N GLY A 149 9.02 38.38 0.77
CA GLY A 149 9.66 39.05 -0.40
C GLY A 149 9.75 38.23 -1.70
N ASN A 150 8.64 37.65 -2.18
CA ASN A 150 8.47 37.11 -3.55
C ASN A 150 9.52 36.12 -4.12
N LYS A 151 10.38 35.51 -3.29
CA LYS A 151 11.36 34.52 -3.74
C LYS A 151 10.67 33.29 -4.40
N ARG A 152 11.39 32.55 -5.26
CA ARG A 152 10.85 31.29 -5.83
C ARG A 152 10.87 30.19 -4.76
N SER A 153 9.82 29.37 -4.67
CA SER A 153 9.74 28.27 -3.70
C SER A 153 10.76 27.17 -4.04
N LEU A 154 11.49 26.66 -3.03
CA LEU A 154 12.45 25.57 -3.18
C LEU A 154 11.78 24.30 -3.74
N ARG A 155 11.99 24.04 -5.03
CA ARG A 155 11.29 22.98 -5.79
C ARG A 155 11.86 21.59 -5.54
N THR A 156 13.10 21.49 -5.07
CA THR A 156 13.86 20.24 -4.93
C THR A 156 14.77 20.30 -3.70
N GLN A 157 14.39 19.61 -2.62
CA GLN A 157 15.28 19.24 -1.52
C GLN A 157 15.19 17.72 -1.38
N ARG A 158 16.34 17.04 -1.50
CA ARG A 158 16.47 15.59 -1.36
C ARG A 158 16.64 15.26 0.12
N TYR A 159 16.18 14.09 0.56
CA TYR A 159 16.55 13.58 1.88
C TYR A 159 18.02 13.15 1.87
N PRO A 160 18.76 13.28 2.99
CA PRO A 160 20.04 12.60 3.14
C PRO A 160 19.81 11.09 2.99
N MET A 161 20.68 10.44 2.22
CA MET A 161 20.67 8.98 2.08
C MET A 161 21.58 8.40 3.17
N ILE A 162 20.96 8.22 4.34
CA ILE A 162 21.28 7.16 5.29
C ILE A 162 20.26 6.05 5.02
#